data_AF-T0BUL4-F1
#
_entry.id   AF-T0BUL4-F1
#
_cell.length_a   1.000
_cell.length_b   1.000
_cell.length_c   1.000
_cell.angle_alpha   90.00
_cell.angle_beta   90.00
_cell.angle_gamma   90.00
#
_symmetry.space_group_name_H-M   'P 1'
#
loop_
_entity.id
_entity.type
_entity.pdbx_description
1 polymer ?
#
loop_
_entity_poly.entity_id
_entity_poly.type
_entity_poly.pdbx_seq_one_letter_code
_entity_poly.pdbx_strand_id
1 'polypeptide(L)'
;MHWLLRLYPRAWRERYEQEMLVLLEEHKITPATVLDLLIGALDAHLNYNGVTEGVTYMVNRLRTGVVMIFCAFMLFGVGWSMLQRLTDPLNQFNAVAMYHPEFRVLFDADFIAGCLSFLAFLIGGLPVFFISLRRAIKHRQKNVLIPFAVALSCLLTSILATAVLANWHHIAYALTHIYVFLGGYVALMAVMLIVGTVAVSLMIQRTDFQLSELKFVFIPEVVILFCMGVAVVMATILIITITAYAPQLFNTQDVGSPMFITGLFCMALGTIFGAMGIRRGMVTRITE
;
A
#
# COMPACT_ATOMS: atom_id res chain seq x y z
N MET A 1 8.61 -0.64 -30.16
CA MET A 1 8.67 -1.11 -28.76
C MET A 1 10.02 -0.97 -28.08
N HIS A 2 11.13 -0.88 -28.82
CA HIS A 2 12.45 -0.56 -28.23
C HIS A 2 12.46 0.64 -27.28
N TRP A 3 11.57 1.63 -27.49
CA TRP A 3 11.46 2.77 -26.59
C TRP A 3 11.05 2.39 -25.16
N LEU A 4 10.25 1.33 -24.97
CA LEU A 4 9.89 0.82 -23.64
C LEU A 4 11.10 0.18 -22.95
N LEU A 5 11.89 -0.61 -23.69
CA LEU A 5 13.10 -1.23 -23.13
C LEU A 5 14.16 -0.19 -22.77
N ARG A 6 14.20 0.96 -23.44
CA ARG A 6 15.08 2.08 -23.05
C ARG A 6 14.80 2.62 -21.63
N LEU A 7 13.62 2.37 -21.07
CA LEU A 7 13.30 2.71 -19.69
C LEU A 7 14.03 1.82 -18.68
N TYR A 8 14.58 0.68 -19.08
CA TYR A 8 15.35 -0.18 -18.18
C TYR A 8 16.79 0.33 -17.97
N PRO A 9 17.40 0.04 -16.80
CA PRO A 9 18.80 0.37 -16.51
C PRO A 9 19.76 -0.17 -17.57
N ARG A 10 20.86 0.55 -17.85
CA ARG A 10 21.86 0.14 -18.86
C ARG A 10 22.42 -1.26 -18.61
N ALA A 11 22.81 -1.54 -17.37
CA ALA A 11 23.37 -2.83 -16.98
C ALA A 11 22.37 -4.00 -17.07
N TRP A 12 21.07 -3.73 -17.04
CA TRP A 12 20.04 -4.75 -17.31
C TRP A 12 19.92 -4.99 -18.81
N ARG A 13 19.89 -3.90 -19.59
CA ARG A 13 19.76 -3.96 -21.05
C ARG A 13 20.90 -4.70 -21.73
N GLU A 14 22.13 -4.45 -21.29
CA GLU A 14 23.32 -5.14 -21.80
C GLU A 14 23.21 -6.67 -21.71
N ARG A 15 22.44 -7.20 -20.74
CA ARG A 15 22.29 -8.64 -20.52
C ARG A 15 21.00 -9.21 -21.10
N TYR A 16 19.88 -8.51 -20.95
CA TYR A 16 18.54 -9.08 -21.19
C TYR A 16 17.75 -8.36 -22.30
N GLU A 17 18.24 -7.26 -22.88
CA GLU A 17 17.49 -6.52 -23.91
C GLU A 17 17.18 -7.40 -25.12
N GLN A 18 18.17 -8.16 -25.58
CA GLN A 18 18.03 -8.98 -26.78
C GLN A 18 17.10 -10.17 -26.56
N GLU A 19 17.21 -10.85 -25.42
CA GLU A 19 16.28 -11.93 -25.04
C GLU A 19 14.84 -11.42 -24.93
N MET A 20 14.65 -10.22 -24.36
CA MET A 20 13.32 -9.67 -24.16
C MET A 20 12.69 -9.15 -25.45
N LEU A 21 13.49 -8.68 -26.41
CA LEU A 21 13.02 -8.35 -27.74
C LEU A 21 12.48 -9.59 -28.47
N VAL A 22 13.21 -10.70 -28.42
CA VAL A 22 12.78 -11.97 -29.03
C VAL A 22 11.45 -12.44 -28.42
N LEU A 23 11.32 -12.41 -27.10
CA LEU A 23 10.07 -12.79 -26.43
C LEU A 23 8.89 -11.87 -26.78
N LEU A 24 9.14 -10.57 -26.96
CA LEU A 24 8.11 -9.61 -27.35
C LEU A 24 7.72 -9.71 -28.82
N GLU A 25 8.59 -10.24 -29.68
CA GLU A 25 8.29 -10.57 -31.08
C GLU A 25 7.42 -11.82 -31.19
N GLU A 26 7.60 -12.80 -30.31
CA GLU A 26 6.82 -14.04 -30.28
C GLU A 26 5.43 -13.88 -29.64
N HIS A 27 5.24 -12.89 -28.75
CA HIS A 27 3.97 -12.68 -28.04
C HIS A 27 3.10 -11.58 -28.65
N LYS A 28 1.78 -11.80 -28.68
CA LYS A 28 0.82 -10.73 -28.99
C LYS A 28 0.83 -9.68 -27.88
N ILE A 29 1.25 -8.47 -28.25
CA ILE A 29 1.35 -7.36 -27.30
C ILE A 29 -0.04 -6.85 -26.96
N THR A 30 -0.40 -6.90 -25.69
CA THR A 30 -1.63 -6.33 -25.15
C THR A 30 -1.32 -5.07 -24.34
N PRO A 31 -2.29 -4.19 -24.06
CA PRO A 31 -2.11 -3.08 -23.12
C PRO A 31 -1.60 -3.53 -21.75
N ALA A 32 -2.01 -4.74 -21.31
CA ALA A 32 -1.49 -5.36 -20.09
C ALA A 32 0.02 -5.64 -20.20
N THR A 33 0.52 -6.10 -21.35
CA THR A 33 1.96 -6.29 -21.62
C THR A 33 2.74 -4.98 -21.52
N VAL A 34 2.17 -3.87 -21.98
CA VAL A 34 2.81 -2.54 -21.86
C VAL A 34 2.89 -2.10 -20.40
N LEU A 35 1.80 -2.23 -19.65
CA LEU A 35 1.78 -1.94 -18.22
C LEU A 35 2.79 -2.81 -17.47
N ASP A 36 2.85 -4.11 -17.81
CA ASP A 36 3.80 -5.08 -17.25
C ASP A 36 5.25 -4.62 -17.43
N LEU A 37 5.63 -4.24 -18.66
CA LEU A 37 6.98 -3.76 -18.98
C LEU A 37 7.33 -2.45 -18.26
N LEU A 38 6.38 -1.52 -18.11
CA LEU A 38 6.60 -0.29 -17.35
C LEU A 38 6.86 -0.57 -15.87
N ILE A 39 6.06 -1.47 -15.30
CA ILE A 39 6.19 -1.94 -13.93
C ILE A 39 7.56 -2.63 -13.75
N GLY A 40 7.95 -3.50 -14.67
CA GLY A 40 9.25 -4.18 -14.65
C GLY A 40 10.45 -3.24 -14.81
N ALA A 41 10.32 -2.18 -15.61
CA ALA A 41 11.37 -1.17 -15.78
C ALA A 41 11.63 -0.41 -14.47
N LEU A 42 10.57 0.03 -13.81
CA LEU A 42 10.64 0.69 -12.51
C LEU A 42 11.26 -0.24 -11.46
N ASP A 43 10.86 -1.51 -11.47
CA ASP A 43 11.37 -2.55 -10.57
C ASP A 43 12.89 -2.73 -10.68
N ALA A 44 13.39 -2.74 -11.91
CA ALA A 44 14.80 -2.90 -12.23
C ALA A 44 15.63 -1.69 -11.79
N HIS A 45 15.12 -0.46 -11.94
CA HIS A 45 15.83 0.74 -11.45
C HIS A 45 16.02 0.75 -9.94
N LEU A 46 15.02 0.27 -9.21
CA LEU A 46 15.07 0.32 -7.75
C LEU A 46 16.00 -0.76 -7.15
N ASN A 47 16.24 -1.87 -7.84
CA ASN A 47 16.81 -3.07 -7.20
C ASN A 47 17.77 -3.92 -8.05
N TYR A 48 18.11 -3.51 -9.28
CA TYR A 48 19.08 -4.25 -10.09
C TYR A 48 20.52 -4.01 -9.59
N ASN A 49 21.08 -5.00 -8.89
CA ASN A 49 22.45 -4.94 -8.35
C ASN A 49 23.49 -5.73 -9.17
N GLY A 50 23.14 -6.22 -10.36
CA GLY A 50 24.06 -6.79 -11.36
C GLY A 50 24.86 -8.06 -11.01
N VAL A 51 24.99 -8.46 -9.74
CA VAL A 51 26.10 -9.32 -9.29
C VAL A 51 25.70 -10.51 -8.39
N THR A 52 24.42 -10.74 -8.07
CA THR A 52 24.05 -11.79 -7.10
C THR A 52 23.06 -12.81 -7.66
N GLU A 53 23.55 -14.01 -7.99
CA GLU A 53 22.75 -15.19 -8.31
C GLU A 53 22.89 -16.21 -7.16
N GLY A 54 21.78 -16.76 -6.65
CA GLY A 54 21.78 -17.76 -5.57
C GLY A 54 20.68 -17.62 -4.51
N VAL A 55 20.66 -18.51 -3.52
CA VAL A 55 19.61 -18.56 -2.46
C VAL A 55 19.54 -17.27 -1.63
N THR A 56 20.67 -16.63 -1.35
CA THR A 56 20.72 -15.35 -0.63
C THR A 56 20.05 -14.22 -1.42
N TYR A 57 20.19 -14.22 -2.75
CA TYR A 57 19.49 -13.29 -3.63
C TYR A 57 17.98 -13.54 -3.60
N MET A 58 17.56 -14.81 -3.62
CA MET A 58 16.15 -15.21 -3.54
C MET A 58 15.48 -14.77 -2.23
N VAL A 59 16.16 -14.96 -1.09
CA VAL A 59 15.66 -14.51 0.23
C VAL A 59 15.59 -12.98 0.29
N ASN A 60 16.61 -12.27 -0.21
CA ASN A 60 16.58 -10.80 -0.25
C ASN A 60 15.45 -10.29 -1.15
N ARG A 61 15.19 -10.94 -2.29
CA ARG A 61 14.10 -10.57 -3.20
C ARG A 61 12.73 -10.76 -2.57
N LEU A 62 12.51 -11.89 -1.87
CA LEU A 62 11.28 -12.13 -1.10
C LEU A 62 11.10 -11.10 0.02
N ARG A 63 12.17 -10.81 0.77
CA ARG A 63 12.17 -9.80 1.84
C ARG A 63 11.80 -8.42 1.32
N THR A 64 12.37 -8.01 0.19
CA THR A 64 12.01 -6.73 -0.45
C THR A 64 10.58 -6.77 -1.00
N GLY A 65 10.09 -7.92 -1.47
CA GLY A 65 8.68 -8.11 -1.84
C GLY A 65 7.73 -7.84 -0.68
N VAL A 66 7.95 -8.47 0.47
CA VAL A 66 7.14 -8.27 1.70
C VAL A 66 7.15 -6.81 2.13
N VAL A 67 8.33 -6.17 2.13
CA VAL A 67 8.47 -4.74 2.48
C VAL A 67 7.71 -3.86 1.50
N MET A 68 7.79 -4.12 0.19
CA MET A 68 7.02 -3.36 -0.79
C MET A 68 5.52 -3.54 -0.63
N ILE A 69 5.03 -4.75 -0.35
CA ILE A 69 3.60 -5.00 -0.12
C ILE A 69 3.13 -4.28 1.14
N PHE A 70 3.94 -4.26 2.20
CA PHE A 70 3.66 -3.49 3.40
C PHE A 70 3.57 -1.98 3.11
N CYS A 71 4.54 -1.40 2.41
CA CYS A 71 4.51 0.00 2.02
C CYS A 71 3.33 0.33 1.10
N ALA A 72 3.05 -0.56 0.14
CA ALA A 72 1.91 -0.47 -0.78
C ALA A 72 0.57 -0.46 -0.02
N PHE A 73 0.43 -1.34 0.97
CA PHE A 73 -0.76 -1.42 1.79
C PHE A 73 -0.95 -0.16 2.66
N MET A 74 0.12 0.41 3.21
CA MET A 74 0.04 1.68 3.94
C MET A 74 -0.43 2.83 3.03
N LEU A 75 0.13 2.93 1.82
CA LEU A 75 -0.29 3.95 0.85
C LEU A 75 -1.75 3.75 0.41
N PHE A 76 -2.16 2.50 0.18
CA PHE A 76 -3.55 2.17 -0.13
C PHE A 76 -4.48 2.53 1.02
N GLY A 77 -4.11 2.20 2.27
CA GLY A 77 -4.92 2.52 3.46
C GLY A 77 -5.16 4.02 3.61
N VAL A 78 -4.15 4.86 3.33
CA VAL A 78 -4.32 6.32 3.29
C VAL A 78 -5.36 6.71 2.24
N GLY A 79 -5.22 6.24 1.00
CA GLY A 79 -6.19 6.56 -0.06
C GLY A 79 -7.60 6.04 0.24
N TRP A 80 -7.72 4.82 0.75
CA TRP A 80 -8.98 4.21 1.13
C TRP A 80 -9.66 4.99 2.26
N SER A 81 -8.92 5.41 3.29
CA SER A 81 -9.47 6.25 4.38
C SER A 81 -10.01 7.59 3.89
N MET A 82 -9.42 8.19 2.84
CA MET A 82 -9.96 9.40 2.23
C MET A 82 -11.30 9.12 1.55
N LEU A 83 -11.44 7.96 0.88
CA LEU A 83 -12.72 7.56 0.27
C LEU A 83 -13.81 7.34 1.32
N GLN A 84 -13.47 6.79 2.49
CA GLN A 84 -14.43 6.58 3.58
C GLN A 84 -15.02 7.89 4.12
N ARG A 85 -14.40 9.05 3.86
CA ARG A 85 -14.97 10.36 4.21
C ARG A 85 -16.13 10.78 3.30
N LEU A 86 -16.43 10.05 2.24
CA LEU A 86 -17.59 10.31 1.38
C LEU A 86 -18.92 10.21 2.14
N THR A 87 -18.96 9.38 3.19
CA THR A 87 -20.13 9.28 4.07
C THR A 87 -20.23 10.40 5.09
N ASP A 88 -19.37 11.41 5.03
CA ASP A 88 -19.37 12.54 5.96
C ASP A 88 -19.82 13.83 5.25
N PRO A 89 -20.99 14.42 5.60
CA PRO A 89 -21.92 14.02 6.65
C PRO A 89 -22.90 12.91 6.23
N LEU A 90 -23.17 11.98 7.14
CA LEU A 90 -23.90 10.72 6.87
C LEU A 90 -25.35 10.94 6.40
N ASN A 91 -25.97 12.03 6.84
CA ASN A 91 -27.33 12.40 6.43
C ASN A 91 -27.41 12.72 4.92
N GLN A 92 -26.43 13.42 4.37
CA GLN A 92 -26.38 13.77 2.95
C GLN A 92 -26.14 12.53 2.09
N PHE A 93 -25.22 11.66 2.51
CA PHE A 93 -24.97 10.39 1.83
C PHE A 93 -26.22 9.51 1.80
N ASN A 94 -26.90 9.34 2.95
CA ASN A 94 -28.12 8.54 3.03
C ASN A 94 -29.27 9.13 2.20
N ALA A 95 -29.40 10.46 2.14
CA ALA A 95 -30.41 11.12 1.32
C ALA A 95 -30.22 10.81 -0.17
N VAL A 96 -28.98 10.87 -0.67
CA VAL A 96 -28.68 10.52 -2.07
C VAL A 96 -28.83 9.02 -2.31
N ALA A 97 -28.36 8.19 -1.39
CA ALA A 97 -28.44 6.73 -1.49
C ALA A 97 -29.89 6.20 -1.49
N MET A 98 -30.86 6.96 -0.97
CA MET A 98 -32.27 6.62 -1.07
C MET A 98 -32.80 6.69 -2.51
N TYR A 99 -32.28 7.63 -3.31
CA TYR A 99 -32.63 7.77 -4.73
C TYR A 99 -31.73 6.93 -5.64
N HIS A 100 -30.49 6.68 -5.22
CA HIS A 100 -29.47 5.93 -5.94
C HIS A 100 -28.92 4.79 -5.07
N PRO A 101 -29.65 3.67 -4.91
CA PRO A 101 -29.22 2.55 -4.06
C PRO A 101 -27.89 1.93 -4.52
N GLU A 102 -27.53 2.08 -5.80
CA GLU A 102 -26.26 1.65 -6.36
C GLU A 102 -25.04 2.26 -5.65
N PHE A 103 -25.13 3.50 -5.15
CA PHE A 103 -24.00 4.13 -4.44
C PHE A 103 -23.70 3.43 -3.14
N ARG A 104 -24.75 3.00 -2.42
CA ARG A 104 -24.60 2.29 -1.16
C ARG A 104 -24.01 0.90 -1.37
N VAL A 105 -24.48 0.18 -2.39
CA VAL A 105 -23.93 -1.14 -2.73
C VAL A 105 -22.44 -1.05 -3.10
N LEU A 106 -22.07 -0.08 -3.93
CA LEU A 106 -20.67 0.14 -4.32
C LEU A 106 -19.79 0.54 -3.14
N PHE A 107 -20.28 1.44 -2.28
CA PHE A 107 -19.55 1.88 -1.09
C PHE A 107 -19.39 0.75 -0.06
N ASP A 108 -20.46 0.00 0.24
CA ASP A 108 -20.42 -1.12 1.18
C ASP A 108 -19.50 -2.24 0.65
N ALA A 109 -19.52 -2.51 -0.66
CA ALA A 109 -18.62 -3.48 -1.29
C ALA A 109 -17.15 -3.05 -1.19
N ASP A 110 -16.84 -1.76 -1.42
CA ASP A 110 -15.49 -1.22 -1.24
C ASP A 110 -15.04 -1.30 0.23
N PHE A 111 -15.94 -0.97 1.17
CA PHE A 111 -15.66 -1.08 2.60
C PHE A 111 -15.31 -2.52 3.00
N ILE A 112 -16.11 -3.50 2.55
CA ILE A 112 -15.87 -4.92 2.79
C ILE A 112 -14.52 -5.35 2.18
N ALA A 113 -14.20 -4.92 0.95
CA ALA A 113 -12.92 -5.22 0.31
C ALA A 113 -11.73 -4.66 1.11
N GLY A 114 -11.85 -3.42 1.61
CA GLY A 114 -10.85 -2.80 2.50
C GLY A 114 -10.66 -3.58 3.80
N CYS A 115 -11.75 -3.97 4.46
CA CYS A 115 -11.70 -4.79 5.68
C CYS A 115 -11.07 -6.17 5.44
N LEU A 116 -11.42 -6.85 4.34
CA LEU A 116 -10.81 -8.13 3.97
C LEU A 116 -9.32 -7.99 3.70
N SER A 117 -8.91 -6.92 3.01
CA SER A 117 -7.50 -6.62 2.78
C SER A 117 -6.75 -6.38 4.10
N PHE A 118 -7.35 -5.66 5.05
CA PHE A 118 -6.75 -5.43 6.36
C PHE A 118 -6.64 -6.70 7.19
N LEU A 119 -7.66 -7.57 7.17
CA LEU A 119 -7.62 -8.87 7.84
C LEU A 119 -6.53 -9.77 7.24
N ALA A 120 -6.46 -9.86 5.91
CA ALA A 120 -5.41 -10.61 5.23
C ALA A 120 -4.02 -10.06 5.57
N PHE A 121 -3.87 -8.74 5.63
CA PHE A 121 -2.63 -8.09 6.07
C PHE A 121 -2.24 -8.47 7.50
N LEU A 122 -3.19 -8.52 8.44
CA LEU A 122 -2.91 -8.98 9.81
C LEU A 122 -2.53 -10.46 9.85
N ILE A 123 -3.23 -11.33 9.13
CA ILE A 123 -2.95 -12.77 9.08
C ILE A 123 -1.56 -13.04 8.49
N GLY A 124 -1.15 -12.31 7.46
CA GLY A 124 0.17 -12.47 6.84
C GLY A 124 1.30 -11.76 7.62
N GLY A 125 1.06 -10.54 8.08
CA GLY A 125 2.10 -9.69 8.69
C GLY A 125 2.38 -10.00 10.16
N LEU A 126 1.37 -10.38 10.94
CA LEU A 126 1.51 -10.58 12.39
C LEU A 126 2.45 -11.76 12.75
N PRO A 127 2.39 -12.92 12.08
CA PRO A 127 3.35 -14.00 12.31
C PRO A 127 4.79 -13.60 11.99
N VAL A 128 5.02 -12.92 10.86
CA VAL A 128 6.34 -12.42 10.45
C VAL A 128 6.90 -11.45 11.48
N PHE A 129 6.05 -10.54 11.95
CA PHE A 129 6.39 -9.57 12.98
C PHE A 129 6.75 -10.26 14.31
N PHE A 130 5.95 -11.22 14.75
CA PHE A 130 6.19 -11.96 15.99
C PHE A 130 7.48 -12.80 15.94
N ILE A 131 7.75 -13.47 14.82
CA ILE A 131 9.00 -14.23 14.61
C ILE A 131 10.20 -13.29 14.68
N SER A 132 10.13 -12.14 14.00
CA SER A 132 11.19 -11.13 14.00
C SER A 132 11.51 -10.63 15.40
N LEU A 133 10.46 -10.28 16.15
CA LEU A 133 10.60 -9.79 17.52
C LEU A 133 11.18 -10.87 18.45
N ARG A 134 10.63 -12.09 18.41
CA ARG A 134 11.09 -13.20 19.26
C ARG A 134 12.57 -13.52 19.02
N ARG A 135 12.99 -13.53 17.74
CA ARG A 135 14.39 -13.79 17.35
C ARG A 135 15.30 -12.64 17.78
N ALA A 136 14.89 -11.39 17.58
CA ALA A 136 15.64 -10.21 18.00
C ALA A 136 15.87 -10.15 19.52
N ILE A 137 14.85 -10.49 20.31
CA ILE A 137 14.96 -10.56 21.78
C ILE A 137 15.91 -11.69 22.20
N LYS A 138 15.74 -12.89 21.64
CA LYS A 138 16.57 -14.06 21.97
C LYS A 138 18.06 -13.85 21.68
N HIS A 139 18.37 -13.22 20.54
CA HIS A 139 19.75 -12.98 20.10
C HIS A 139 20.29 -11.58 20.48
N ARG A 140 19.52 -10.79 21.25
CA ARG A 140 19.87 -9.41 21.66
C ARG A 140 20.33 -8.52 20.50
N GLN A 141 19.70 -8.68 19.33
CA GLN A 141 20.06 -7.94 18.12
C GLN A 141 19.56 -6.49 18.19
N LYS A 142 20.40 -5.59 18.71
CA LYS A 142 20.08 -4.15 18.83
C LYS A 142 19.67 -3.52 17.49
N ASN A 143 20.23 -4.00 16.38
CA ASN A 143 19.93 -3.52 15.04
C ASN A 143 18.47 -3.73 14.60
N VAL A 144 17.76 -4.70 15.20
CA VAL A 144 16.34 -5.01 14.94
C VAL A 144 15.44 -4.43 16.04
N LEU A 145 15.90 -4.46 17.30
CA LEU A 145 15.16 -3.95 18.45
C LEU A 145 14.98 -2.42 18.41
N ILE A 146 15.96 -1.66 17.90
CA ILE A 146 15.84 -0.19 17.81
C ILE A 146 14.72 0.22 16.84
N PRO A 147 14.69 -0.25 15.57
CA PRO A 147 13.57 0.03 14.66
C PRO A 147 12.22 -0.41 15.23
N PHE A 148 12.17 -1.57 15.90
CA PHE A 148 10.96 -2.03 16.56
C PHE A 148 10.46 -1.04 17.64
N ALA A 149 11.36 -0.58 18.52
CA ALA A 149 11.01 0.39 19.55
C ALA A 149 10.54 1.72 18.96
N VAL A 150 11.15 2.16 17.84
CA VAL A 150 10.70 3.35 17.10
C VAL A 150 9.29 3.15 16.54
N ALA A 151 9.03 2.04 15.84
CA ALA A 151 7.72 1.73 15.29
C ALA A 151 6.63 1.67 16.39
N LEU A 152 6.94 1.03 17.52
CA LEU A 152 6.04 0.96 18.67
C LEU A 152 5.79 2.35 19.28
N SER A 153 6.84 3.18 19.39
CA SER A 153 6.73 4.54 19.90
C SER A 153 5.86 5.41 18.98
N CYS A 154 6.01 5.28 17.66
CA CYS A 154 5.16 5.96 16.68
C CYS A 154 3.69 5.54 16.83
N LEU A 155 3.42 4.24 16.99
CA LEU A 155 2.07 3.72 17.18
C LEU A 155 1.43 4.24 18.48
N LEU A 156 2.16 4.18 19.60
CA LEU A 156 1.68 4.69 20.89
C LEU A 156 1.43 6.21 20.83
N THR A 157 2.33 6.96 20.21
CA THR A 157 2.18 8.40 20.01
C THR A 157 0.97 8.72 19.13
N SER A 158 0.73 7.93 18.08
CA SER A 158 -0.43 8.09 17.20
C SER A 158 -1.75 7.82 17.94
N ILE A 159 -1.82 6.76 18.74
CA ILE A 159 -2.99 6.46 19.58
C ILE A 159 -3.25 7.61 20.56
N LEU A 160 -2.21 8.06 21.26
CA LEU A 160 -2.32 9.15 22.24
C LEU A 160 -2.76 10.46 21.58
N ALA A 161 -2.15 10.85 20.46
CA ALA A 161 -2.54 12.04 19.72
C ALA A 161 -3.99 11.96 19.22
N THR A 162 -4.46 10.78 18.81
CA THR A 162 -5.85 10.57 18.40
C THR A 162 -6.81 10.63 19.58
N ALA A 163 -6.44 10.10 20.75
CA ALA A 163 -7.23 10.22 21.97
C ALA A 163 -7.32 11.68 22.46
N VAL A 164 -6.25 12.47 22.30
CA VAL A 164 -6.26 13.92 22.55
C VAL A 164 -7.18 14.63 21.57
N LEU A 165 -7.12 14.28 20.27
CA LEU A 165 -8.01 14.84 19.25
C LEU A 165 -9.49 14.52 19.56
N ALA A 166 -9.81 13.31 20.01
CA ALA A 166 -11.19 12.95 20.37
C ALA A 166 -11.76 13.84 21.49
N ASN A 167 -10.90 14.31 22.41
CA ASN A 167 -11.27 15.20 23.52
C ASN A 167 -11.06 16.69 23.21
N TRP A 168 -10.88 17.06 21.94
CA TRP A 168 -10.52 18.44 21.52
C TRP A 168 -11.51 19.52 21.96
N HIS A 169 -12.80 19.21 22.13
CA HIS A 169 -13.82 20.16 22.60
C HIS A 169 -13.50 20.78 23.97
N HIS A 170 -12.68 20.11 24.79
CA HIS A 170 -12.24 20.62 26.09
C HIS A 170 -10.98 21.51 26.02
N ILE A 171 -10.41 21.69 24.83
CA ILE A 171 -9.16 22.41 24.61
C ILE A 171 -9.47 23.81 24.06
N ALA A 172 -9.40 24.84 24.91
CA ALA A 172 -9.69 26.23 24.53
C ALA A 172 -8.87 26.75 23.34
N TYR A 173 -7.64 26.24 23.17
CA TYR A 173 -6.79 26.57 22.02
C TYR A 173 -7.31 25.97 20.71
N ALA A 174 -7.88 24.76 20.73
CA ALA A 174 -8.42 24.10 19.54
C ALA A 174 -9.67 24.83 19.01
N LEU A 175 -10.47 25.41 19.91
CA LEU A 175 -11.65 26.21 19.55
C LEU A 175 -11.30 27.52 18.84
N THR A 176 -10.12 28.09 19.13
CA THR A 176 -9.67 29.37 18.55
C THR A 176 -8.79 29.19 17.31
N HIS A 177 -8.08 28.07 17.20
CA HIS A 177 -7.08 27.82 16.14
C HIS A 177 -7.30 26.47 15.45
N ILE A 178 -8.55 26.14 15.10
CA ILE A 178 -8.95 24.83 14.56
C ILE A 178 -8.10 24.36 13.36
N TYR A 179 -7.80 25.26 12.41
CA TYR A 179 -7.04 24.92 11.22
C TYR A 179 -5.57 24.60 11.51
N VAL A 180 -4.93 25.34 12.41
CA VAL A 180 -3.54 25.10 12.82
C VAL A 180 -3.44 23.80 13.61
N PHE A 181 -4.40 23.56 14.49
CA PHE A 181 -4.48 22.34 15.29
C PHE A 181 -4.70 21.09 14.43
N LEU A 182 -5.69 21.12 13.51
CA LEU A 182 -5.97 20.01 12.60
C LEU A 182 -4.84 19.79 11.60
N GLY A 183 -4.27 20.86 11.04
CA GLY A 183 -3.12 20.79 10.15
C GLY A 183 -1.89 20.18 10.83
N GLY A 184 -1.62 20.58 12.08
CA GLY A 184 -0.55 20.00 12.90
C GLY A 184 -0.77 18.51 13.19
N TYR A 185 -2.01 18.11 13.50
CA TYR A 185 -2.35 16.70 13.70
C TYR A 185 -2.14 15.87 12.43
N VAL A 186 -2.61 16.33 11.27
CA VAL A 186 -2.42 15.65 9.99
C VAL A 186 -0.94 15.52 9.64
N ALA A 187 -0.15 16.59 9.82
CA ALA A 187 1.28 16.56 9.59
C ALA A 187 2.00 15.57 10.52
N LEU A 188 1.65 15.57 11.81
CA LEU A 188 2.19 14.62 12.79
C LEU A 188 1.86 13.17 12.39
N MET A 189 0.62 12.89 12.00
CA MET A 189 0.21 11.55 11.56
C MET A 189 0.94 11.10 10.31
N ALA A 190 1.13 12.00 9.33
CA ALA A 190 1.91 11.71 8.13
C ALA A 190 3.36 11.35 8.48
N VAL A 191 4.01 12.12 9.37
CA VAL A 191 5.38 11.84 9.83
C VAL A 191 5.44 10.50 10.57
N MET A 192 4.52 10.23 11.49
CA MET A 192 4.49 8.98 12.25
C MET A 192 4.25 7.76 11.35
N LEU A 193 3.40 7.90 10.32
CA LEU A 193 3.18 6.86 9.33
C LEU A 193 4.45 6.58 8.53
N ILE A 194 5.15 7.61 8.04
CA ILE A 194 6.41 7.46 7.29
C ILE A 194 7.49 6.82 8.16
N VAL A 195 7.73 7.37 9.36
CA VAL A 195 8.77 6.87 10.28
C VAL A 195 8.44 5.45 10.72
N GLY A 196 7.19 5.16 11.07
CA GLY A 196 6.73 3.82 11.42
C GLY A 196 6.91 2.83 10.26
N THR A 197 6.57 3.24 9.04
CA THR A 197 6.71 2.40 7.84
C THR A 197 8.18 2.06 7.57
N VAL A 198 9.06 3.06 7.62
CA VAL A 198 10.51 2.87 7.46
C VAL A 198 11.08 1.98 8.57
N ALA A 199 10.65 2.18 9.82
CA ALA A 199 11.13 1.41 10.95
C ALA A 199 10.74 -0.08 10.86
N VAL A 200 9.49 -0.39 10.50
CA VAL A 200 9.04 -1.78 10.26
C VAL A 200 9.76 -2.38 9.06
N SER A 201 9.93 -1.61 7.98
CA SER A 201 10.67 -2.04 6.79
C SER A 201 12.11 -2.41 7.12
N LEU A 202 12.81 -1.58 7.90
CA LEU A 202 14.17 -1.85 8.37
C LEU A 202 14.23 -3.07 9.30
N MET A 203 13.22 -3.27 10.15
CA MET A 203 13.12 -4.44 11.02
C MET A 203 13.04 -5.73 10.20
N ILE A 204 12.16 -5.77 9.19
CA ILE A 204 12.01 -6.91 8.28
C ILE A 204 13.30 -7.10 7.48
N GLN A 205 13.89 -6.02 6.95
CA GLN A 205 15.14 -6.09 6.18
C GLN A 205 16.33 -6.61 6.96
N ARG A 206 16.38 -6.39 8.28
CA ARG A 206 17.50 -6.81 9.14
C ARG A 206 17.29 -8.16 9.83
N THR A 207 16.11 -8.75 9.70
CA THR A 207 15.81 -10.06 10.28
C THR A 207 16.17 -11.16 9.28
N ASP A 208 16.97 -12.13 9.71
CA ASP A 208 17.25 -13.31 8.91
C ASP A 208 16.06 -14.27 8.98
N PHE A 209 15.40 -14.49 7.85
CA PHE A 209 14.24 -15.38 7.73
C PHE A 209 14.62 -16.70 7.05
N GLN A 210 13.95 -17.78 7.46
CA GLN A 210 13.97 -19.02 6.71
C GLN A 210 12.96 -18.98 5.55
N LEU A 211 13.23 -19.69 4.47
CA LEU A 211 12.40 -19.66 3.26
C LEU A 211 10.97 -20.20 3.51
N SER A 212 10.84 -21.18 4.41
CA SER A 212 9.56 -21.74 4.86
C SER A 212 8.68 -20.72 5.60
N GLU A 213 9.29 -19.84 6.39
CA GLU A 213 8.59 -18.77 7.13
C GLU A 213 7.98 -17.74 6.14
N LEU A 214 8.67 -17.48 5.03
CA LEU A 214 8.20 -16.54 3.99
C LEU A 214 7.19 -17.17 3.03
N LYS A 215 7.25 -18.48 2.76
CA LYS A 215 6.28 -19.17 1.88
C LYS A 215 4.84 -19.04 2.41
N PHE A 216 4.64 -18.94 3.73
CA PHE A 216 3.32 -18.77 4.36
C PHE A 216 2.68 -17.40 4.07
N VAL A 217 3.50 -16.35 3.89
CA VAL A 217 3.03 -14.97 3.70
C VAL A 217 2.38 -14.76 2.33
N PHE A 218 2.73 -15.60 1.36
CA PHE A 218 2.29 -15.46 -0.02
C PHE A 218 0.77 -15.54 -0.23
N ILE A 219 0.08 -16.45 0.48
CA ILE A 219 -1.37 -16.60 0.31
C ILE A 219 -2.11 -15.33 0.77
N PRO A 220 -1.86 -14.81 2.00
CA PRO A 220 -2.38 -13.51 2.40
C PRO A 220 -2.04 -12.38 1.44
N GLU A 221 -0.82 -12.34 0.89
CA GLU A 221 -0.41 -11.31 -0.06
C GLU A 221 -1.27 -11.29 -1.33
N VAL A 222 -1.54 -12.45 -1.93
CA VAL A 222 -2.41 -12.54 -3.12
C VAL A 222 -3.82 -12.05 -2.80
N VAL A 223 -4.35 -12.40 -1.62
CA VAL A 223 -5.67 -11.93 -1.15
C VAL A 223 -5.69 -10.42 -0.96
N ILE A 224 -4.64 -9.84 -0.35
CA ILE A 224 -4.47 -8.39 -0.19
C ILE A 224 -4.51 -7.70 -1.55
N LEU A 225 -3.69 -8.14 -2.51
CA LEU A 225 -3.63 -7.50 -3.83
C LEU A 225 -4.96 -7.61 -4.57
N PHE A 226 -5.62 -8.76 -4.50
CA PHE A 226 -6.94 -8.95 -5.11
C PHE A 226 -7.96 -7.98 -4.51
N CYS A 227 -8.02 -7.87 -3.18
CA CYS A 227 -8.94 -6.97 -2.50
C CYS A 227 -8.64 -5.49 -2.82
N MET A 228 -7.36 -5.10 -2.85
CA MET A 228 -6.94 -3.75 -3.24
C MET A 228 -7.37 -3.42 -4.69
N GLY A 229 -7.18 -4.37 -5.61
CA GLY A 229 -7.61 -4.21 -7.01
C GLY A 229 -9.13 -4.05 -7.13
N VAL A 230 -9.91 -4.87 -6.43
CA VAL A 230 -11.38 -4.74 -6.38
C VAL A 230 -11.79 -3.39 -5.81
N ALA A 231 -11.18 -2.96 -4.70
CA ALA A 231 -11.45 -1.67 -4.08
C ALA A 231 -11.16 -0.50 -5.04
N VAL A 232 -10.03 -0.51 -5.75
CA VAL A 232 -9.73 0.54 -6.76
C VAL A 232 -10.79 0.59 -7.86
N VAL A 233 -11.25 -0.57 -8.36
CA VAL A 233 -12.30 -0.62 -9.39
C VAL A 233 -13.62 -0.09 -8.85
N MET A 234 -14.05 -0.55 -7.66
CA MET A 234 -15.28 -0.09 -7.03
C MET A 234 -15.25 1.41 -6.73
N ALA A 235 -14.15 1.91 -6.16
CA ALA A 235 -13.91 3.33 -5.91
C ALA A 235 -13.97 4.16 -7.19
N THR A 236 -13.39 3.66 -8.29
CA THR A 236 -13.42 4.35 -9.60
C THR A 236 -14.85 4.46 -10.12
N ILE A 237 -15.60 3.34 -10.11
CA ILE A 237 -17.00 3.32 -10.54
C ILE A 237 -17.85 4.25 -9.66
N LEU A 238 -17.64 4.21 -8.34
CA LEU A 238 -18.34 5.07 -7.39
C LEU A 238 -18.07 6.55 -7.66
N ILE A 239 -16.81 6.95 -7.85
CA ILE A 239 -16.46 8.35 -8.13
C ILE A 239 -17.07 8.81 -9.46
N ILE A 240 -17.01 7.98 -10.51
CA ILE A 240 -17.60 8.31 -11.82
C ILE A 240 -19.13 8.47 -11.71
N THR A 241 -19.79 7.55 -11.04
CA THR A 241 -21.26 7.57 -10.90
C THR A 241 -21.73 8.75 -10.04
N ILE A 242 -21.05 9.06 -8.94
CA ILE A 242 -21.35 10.26 -8.15
C ILE A 242 -21.12 11.53 -8.96
N THR A 243 -20.06 11.60 -9.76
CA THR A 243 -19.80 12.76 -10.62
C THR A 243 -20.93 12.98 -11.63
N ALA A 244 -21.50 11.90 -12.16
CA ALA A 244 -22.57 11.96 -13.15
C ALA A 244 -23.95 12.32 -12.56
N TYR A 245 -24.28 11.76 -11.39
CA TYR A 245 -25.66 11.79 -10.88
C TYR A 245 -25.84 12.62 -9.61
N ALA A 246 -24.80 12.80 -8.80
CA ALA A 246 -24.88 13.51 -7.52
C ALA A 246 -23.59 14.28 -7.20
N PRO A 247 -23.13 15.22 -8.06
CA PRO A 247 -21.87 15.94 -7.89
C PRO A 247 -21.82 16.78 -6.60
N GLN A 248 -22.97 17.10 -6.02
CA GLN A 248 -23.10 17.78 -4.73
C GLN A 248 -22.41 17.06 -3.56
N LEU A 249 -22.23 15.73 -3.63
CA LEU A 249 -21.47 14.96 -2.63
C LEU A 249 -19.98 15.32 -2.58
N PHE A 250 -19.42 15.91 -3.64
CA PHE A 250 -18.03 16.36 -3.68
C PHE A 250 -17.80 17.79 -3.19
N ASN A 251 -18.88 18.50 -2.85
CA ASN A 251 -18.86 19.90 -2.45
C ASN A 251 -19.27 20.08 -0.98
N THR A 252 -19.06 19.06 -0.16
CA THR A 252 -19.32 19.15 1.29
C THR A 252 -18.28 20.05 1.96
N GLN A 253 -18.69 20.73 3.04
CA GLN A 253 -17.89 21.79 3.69
C GLN A 253 -16.50 21.32 4.17
N ASP A 254 -16.32 20.02 4.38
CA ASP A 254 -15.10 19.42 4.93
C ASP A 254 -14.24 18.66 3.91
N VAL A 255 -14.77 18.40 2.70
CA VAL A 255 -14.17 17.45 1.75
C VAL A 255 -14.41 17.85 0.30
N GLY A 256 -13.38 18.43 -0.35
CA GLY A 256 -13.44 18.78 -1.76
C GLY A 256 -13.15 17.61 -2.71
N SER A 257 -13.59 17.73 -3.97
CA SER A 257 -13.27 16.80 -5.07
C SER A 257 -11.79 16.42 -5.20
N PRO A 258 -10.79 17.30 -4.92
CA PRO A 258 -9.38 16.91 -5.03
C PRO A 258 -8.98 15.82 -4.02
N MET A 259 -9.65 15.73 -2.86
CA MET A 259 -9.31 14.73 -1.85
C MET A 259 -9.65 13.32 -2.33
N PHE A 260 -10.80 13.14 -2.97
CA PHE A 260 -11.22 11.83 -3.50
C PHE A 260 -10.37 11.40 -4.69
N ILE A 261 -10.01 12.34 -5.57
CA ILE A 261 -9.08 12.07 -6.69
C ILE A 261 -7.70 11.67 -6.15
N THR A 262 -7.20 12.39 -5.15
CA THR A 262 -5.93 12.06 -4.48
C THR A 262 -6.02 10.69 -3.81
N GLY A 263 -7.13 10.39 -3.15
CA GLY A 263 -7.38 9.09 -2.51
C GLY A 263 -7.35 7.94 -3.52
N LEU A 264 -8.06 8.08 -4.65
CA LEU A 264 -8.06 7.09 -5.73
C LEU A 264 -6.67 6.90 -6.32
N PHE A 265 -5.92 7.99 -6.53
CA PHE A 265 -4.55 7.92 -7.02
C PHE A 265 -3.64 7.15 -6.03
N CYS A 266 -3.75 7.43 -4.73
CA CYS A 266 -3.02 6.70 -3.69
C CYS A 266 -3.40 5.21 -3.66
N MET A 267 -4.68 4.86 -3.78
CA MET A 267 -5.13 3.46 -3.83
C MET A 267 -4.58 2.73 -5.06
N ALA A 268 -4.67 3.35 -6.24
CA ALA A 268 -4.16 2.78 -7.48
C ALA A 268 -2.64 2.58 -7.44
N LEU A 269 -1.91 3.60 -6.98
CA LEU A 269 -0.45 3.57 -6.88
C LEU A 269 0.02 2.53 -5.85
N GLY A 270 -0.67 2.44 -4.70
CA GLY A 270 -0.47 1.37 -3.73
C GLY A 270 -0.69 -0.01 -4.34
N THR A 271 -1.77 -0.20 -5.09
CA THR A 271 -2.07 -1.49 -5.76
C THR A 271 -1.02 -1.89 -6.78
N ILE A 272 -0.51 -0.93 -7.56
CA ILE A 272 0.58 -1.15 -8.53
C ILE A 272 1.86 -1.60 -7.81
N PHE A 273 2.25 -0.92 -6.72
CA PHE A 273 3.40 -1.34 -5.93
C PHE A 273 3.20 -2.70 -5.25
N GLY A 274 1.98 -3.02 -4.82
CA GLY A 274 1.65 -4.35 -4.30
C GLY A 274 1.84 -5.43 -5.36
N ALA A 275 1.39 -5.18 -6.59
CA ALA A 275 1.59 -6.08 -7.72
C ALA A 275 3.07 -6.31 -8.05
N MET A 276 3.90 -5.26 -7.99
CA MET A 276 5.36 -5.37 -8.10
C MET A 276 5.94 -6.28 -7.02
N GLY A 277 5.53 -6.07 -5.77
CA GLY A 277 5.98 -6.87 -4.63
C GLY A 277 5.71 -8.36 -4.79
N ILE A 278 4.48 -8.73 -5.17
CA ILE A 278 4.10 -10.13 -5.38
C ILE A 278 4.85 -10.77 -6.55
N ARG A 279 4.99 -10.05 -7.66
CA ARG A 279 5.72 -10.56 -8.84
C ARG A 279 7.17 -10.90 -8.52
N ARG A 280 7.81 -10.16 -7.63
CA ARG A 280 9.15 -10.51 -7.14
C ARG A 280 9.18 -11.83 -6.36
N GLY A 281 8.11 -12.15 -5.63
CA GLY A 281 7.99 -13.40 -4.88
C GLY A 281 7.59 -14.62 -5.71
N MET A 282 6.99 -14.43 -6.89
CA MET A 282 6.52 -15.54 -7.75
C MET A 282 7.59 -16.17 -8.64
N VAL A 283 8.59 -15.41 -9.11
CA VAL A 283 9.60 -15.87 -10.09
C VAL A 283 10.44 -17.07 -9.58
N THR A 284 10.37 -17.38 -8.29
CA THR A 284 11.16 -18.42 -7.63
C THR A 284 10.44 -19.76 -7.51
N ARG A 285 9.15 -19.86 -7.88
CA ARG A 285 8.37 -21.11 -7.82
C ARG A 285 8.33 -21.90 -9.13
N ILE A 286 8.85 -21.36 -10.24
CA ILE A 286 8.88 -22.07 -11.54
C ILE A 286 10.12 -22.98 -11.65
N THR A 287 11.03 -22.92 -10.68
CA THR A 287 12.29 -23.69 -10.68
C THR A 287 12.38 -24.74 -9.57
N GLU A 288 11.27 -25.08 -8.89
CA GLU A 288 11.17 -26.28 -8.04
C GLU A 288 10.47 -27.42 -8.80
#